data_AF-A0A2V9Q2H5-F1
#
_entry.id   AF-A0A2V9Q2H5-F1
#
_cell.length_a   1.000
_cell.length_b   1.000
_cell.length_c   1.000
_cell.angle_alpha   90.00
_cell.angle_beta   90.00
_cell.angle_gamma   90.00
#
_symmetry.space_group_name_H-M   'P 1'
#
loop_
_entity.id
_entity.type
_entity.pdbx_description
1 polymer ?
#
loop_
_entity_poly.entity_id
_entity_poly.type
_entity_poly.pdbx_seq_one_letter_code
_entity_poly.pdbx_strand_id
1 'polypeptide(L)'
;MLIPRFKNAFALSDFQSSFIQVAFFSGYCLAALPAGRLMERIGYKRGILTGLALCASGAWLFVPASVAGTYAFFLVALFVMACGQSFLEVAANPYVTILGPITVQNVV
;
A
#
# COMPACT_ATOMS: atom_id res chain seq x y z
N MET A 1 9.10 1.67 -15.55
CA MET A 1 9.75 0.95 -16.66
C MET A 1 10.93 0.04 -16.25
N LEU A 2 11.09 -0.37 -14.97
CA LEU A 2 12.05 -1.42 -14.55
C LEU A 2 11.45 -2.83 -14.45
N ILE A 3 10.12 -2.95 -14.43
CA ILE A 3 9.36 -4.21 -14.33
C ILE A 3 9.70 -5.27 -15.41
N PRO A 4 9.90 -4.94 -16.71
CA PRO A 4 10.06 -5.99 -17.73
C PRO A 4 11.43 -6.69 -17.68
N ARG A 5 12.43 -6.16 -16.95
CA ARG A 5 13.76 -6.79 -16.81
C ARG A 5 13.78 -7.89 -15.75
N PHE A 6 12.93 -7.80 -14.71
CA PHE A 6 12.72 -8.90 -13.76
C PHE A 6 11.73 -9.96 -14.26
N LYS A 7 10.80 -9.56 -15.14
CA LYS A 7 9.79 -10.44 -15.74
C LYS A 7 10.40 -11.54 -16.65
N ASN A 8 11.56 -11.29 -17.26
CA ASN A 8 12.25 -12.24 -18.14
C ASN A 8 13.26 -13.16 -17.43
N ALA A 9 13.64 -12.89 -16.19
CA ALA A 9 14.55 -13.76 -15.43
C ALA A 9 13.81 -14.84 -14.62
N PHE A 10 12.51 -14.65 -14.34
CA PHE A 10 11.74 -15.49 -13.41
C PHE A 10 10.62 -16.35 -14.01
N ALA A 11 10.41 -16.34 -15.32
CA ALA A 11 9.39 -17.19 -15.98
C ALA A 11 8.02 -17.15 -15.26
N LEU A 12 7.52 -15.93 -15.00
CA LEU A 12 6.26 -15.72 -14.29
C LEU A 12 5.08 -16.03 -15.23
N SER A 13 4.66 -17.30 -15.21
CA SER A 13 3.41 -17.81 -15.80
C SER A 13 2.22 -16.99 -15.32
N ASP A 14 1.22 -16.73 -16.19
CA ASP A 14 0.04 -15.89 -15.95
C ASP A 14 -0.63 -16.09 -14.57
N PHE A 15 -0.54 -17.30 -14.02
CA PHE A 15 -1.05 -17.67 -12.70
C PHE A 15 -0.48 -16.85 -11.52
N GLN A 16 0.80 -16.46 -11.58
CA GLN A 16 1.44 -15.69 -10.52
C GLN A 16 1.10 -14.20 -10.57
N SER A 17 0.70 -13.66 -11.72
CA SER A 17 0.18 -12.27 -11.77
C SER A 17 -1.15 -12.17 -11.03
N SER A 18 -2.03 -13.17 -11.19
CA SER A 18 -3.28 -13.27 -10.44
C SER A 18 -3.04 -13.42 -8.94
N PHE A 19 -2.02 -14.18 -8.52
CA PHE A 19 -1.67 -14.34 -7.10
C PHE A 19 -1.17 -13.04 -6.46
N ILE A 20 -0.41 -12.21 -7.21
CA ILE A 20 -0.04 -10.86 -6.76
C ILE A 20 -1.29 -10.01 -6.52
N GLN A 21 -2.26 -10.10 -7.43
CA GLN A 21 -3.50 -9.33 -7.34
C GLN A 21 -4.33 -9.73 -6.10
N VAL A 22 -4.43 -11.03 -5.82
CA VAL A 22 -5.07 -11.56 -4.61
C VAL A 22 -4.31 -11.13 -3.35
N ALA A 23 -2.98 -11.17 -3.35
CA ALA A 23 -2.16 -10.70 -2.22
C ALA A 23 -2.33 -9.20 -1.98
N PHE A 24 -2.40 -8.40 -3.04
CA PHE A 24 -2.60 -6.96 -2.94
C PHE A 24 -3.98 -6.63 -2.37
N PHE A 25 -5.03 -7.29 -2.88
CA PHE A 25 -6.40 -7.05 -2.44
C PHE A 25 -6.65 -7.56 -1.01
N SER A 26 -6.05 -8.70 -0.64
CA SER A 26 -6.12 -9.22 0.73
C SER A 26 -5.38 -8.33 1.72
N GLY A 27 -4.20 -7.80 1.35
CA GLY A 27 -3.47 -6.84 2.17
C GLY A 27 -4.24 -5.53 2.35
N TYR A 28 -4.82 -5.01 1.28
CA TYR A 28 -5.64 -3.82 1.34
C TYR A 28 -6.88 -4.03 2.24
N CYS A 29 -7.57 -5.16 2.11
CA CYS A 29 -8.76 -5.47 2.91
C CYS A 29 -8.43 -5.67 4.41
N LEU A 30 -7.34 -6.40 4.69
CA LEU A 30 -6.86 -6.62 6.06
C LEU A 30 -6.31 -5.34 6.70
N ALA A 31 -5.71 -4.43 5.92
CA ALA A 31 -5.16 -3.17 6.41
C ALA A 31 -6.24 -2.09 6.58
N ALA A 32 -7.28 -2.08 5.75
CA ALA A 32 -8.35 -1.09 5.81
C ALA A 32 -9.06 -1.07 7.18
N LEU A 33 -9.34 -2.26 7.75
CA LEU A 33 -9.99 -2.41 9.06
C LEU A 33 -9.19 -1.80 10.24
N PRO A 34 -7.91 -2.16 10.47
CA PRO A 34 -7.10 -1.54 11.49
C PRO A 34 -6.73 -0.10 11.14
N ALA A 35 -6.57 0.27 9.86
CA ALA A 35 -6.25 1.64 9.46
C ALA A 35 -7.31 2.63 9.88
N GLY A 36 -8.60 2.32 9.65
CA GLY A 36 -9.70 3.17 10.08
C GLY A 36 -9.72 3.38 11.60
N ARG A 37 -9.61 2.26 12.36
CA ARG A 37 -9.58 2.29 13.82
C ARG A 37 -8.37 3.02 14.40
N LEU A 38 -7.22 2.89 13.74
CA LEU A 38 -5.99 3.57 14.15
C LEU A 38 -6.10 5.08 13.86
N MET A 39 -6.69 5.47 12.73
CA MET A 39 -6.88 6.89 12.41
C MET A 39 -7.78 7.59 13.42
N GLU A 40 -8.87 6.95 13.84
CA GLU A 40 -9.77 7.47 14.88
C GLU A 40 -9.06 7.63 16.22
N ARG A 41 -8.12 6.74 16.56
CA ARG A 41 -7.40 6.79 17.84
C ARG A 41 -6.20 7.73 17.88
N ILE A 42 -5.41 7.81 16.81
CA ILE A 42 -4.11 8.52 16.83
C ILE A 42 -4.15 9.84 16.03
N GLY A 43 -5.23 10.11 15.30
CA GLY A 43 -5.41 11.31 14.50
C GLY A 43 -4.70 11.28 13.14
N TYR A 44 -5.28 11.99 12.18
CA TYR A 44 -4.90 11.95 10.76
C TYR A 44 -3.41 12.25 10.49
N LYS A 45 -2.83 13.21 11.21
CA LYS A 45 -1.42 13.62 11.04
C LYS A 45 -0.44 12.49 11.35
N ARG A 46 -0.72 11.68 12.39
CA ARG A 46 0.11 10.53 12.76
C ARG A 46 -0.15 9.33 11.85
N GLY A 47 -1.39 9.14 11.39
CA GLY A 47 -1.77 8.13 10.41
C GLY A 47 -0.98 8.23 9.10
N ILE A 48 -0.88 9.44 8.54
CA ILE A 48 -0.08 9.72 7.34
C ILE A 48 1.40 9.37 7.58
N LEU A 49 1.96 9.77 8.73
CA LEU A 49 3.37 9.48 9.07
C LEU A 49 3.63 7.97 9.19
N THR A 50 2.72 7.23 9.82
CA THR A 50 2.82 5.77 9.96
C THR A 50 2.72 5.07 8.62
N GLY A 51 1.79 5.47 7.75
CA GLY A 51 1.66 4.89 6.42
C GLY A 51 2.88 5.19 5.54
N LEU A 52 3.46 6.40 5.65
CA LEU A 52 4.69 6.76 4.94
C LEU A 52 5.88 5.91 5.40
N ALA A 53 6.00 5.67 6.72
CA ALA A 53 7.01 4.78 7.28
C ALA A 53 6.82 3.32 6.81
N LEU A 54 5.58 2.83 6.74
CA LEU A 54 5.28 1.51 6.18
C LEU A 54 5.68 1.43 4.69
N CYS A 55 5.35 2.44 3.88
CA CYS A 55 5.78 2.49 2.48
C CYS A 55 7.31 2.49 2.35
N ALA A 56 8.02 3.27 3.17
CA ALA A 56 9.48 3.28 3.20
C ALA A 56 10.05 1.90 3.56
N SER A 57 9.46 1.22 4.56
CA SER A 57 9.86 -0.13 4.94
C SER A 57 9.62 -1.17 3.84
N GLY A 58 8.49 -1.08 3.13
CA GLY A 58 8.16 -1.96 2.00
C GLY A 58 9.10 -1.76 0.81
N ALA A 59 9.46 -0.51 0.51
CA ALA A 59 10.47 -0.19 -0.50
C ALA A 59 11.87 -0.71 -0.10
N TRP A 60 12.21 -0.62 1.18
CA TRP A 60 13.46 -1.18 1.71
C TRP A 60 13.51 -2.70 1.58
N LEU A 61 12.38 -3.38 1.84
CA LEU A 61 12.24 -4.83 1.68
C LEU A 61 12.29 -5.27 0.21
N PHE A 62 11.94 -4.37 -0.71
CA PHE A 62 11.97 -4.64 -2.15
C PHE A 62 13.39 -4.81 -2.69
N VAL A 63 14.37 -4.11 -2.11
CA VAL A 63 15.79 -4.20 -2.49
C VAL A 63 16.34 -5.63 -2.34
N PRO A 64 16.32 -6.27 -1.15
CA PRO A 64 16.80 -7.65 -1.00
C PRO A 64 15.89 -8.65 -1.72
N ALA A 65 14.58 -8.40 -1.82
CA ALA A 65 13.67 -9.28 -2.55
C ALA A 65 14.05 -9.38 -4.05
N SER A 66 14.49 -8.26 -4.64
CA SER A 66 14.95 -8.22 -6.04
C SER A 66 16.27 -8.94 -6.25
N VAL A 67 17.16 -8.93 -5.25
CA VAL A 67 18.49 -9.57 -5.31
C VAL A 67 18.39 -11.07 -5.04
N ALA A 68 17.53 -11.49 -4.11
CA ALA A 68 17.33 -12.89 -3.74
C ALA A 68 16.46 -13.67 -4.74
N GLY A 69 15.77 -12.98 -5.67
CA GLY A 69 14.95 -13.63 -6.69
C GLY A 69 13.85 -14.54 -6.10
N THR A 70 13.32 -14.24 -4.92
CA THR A 70 12.30 -15.10 -4.31
C THR A 70 10.93 -14.47 -4.46
N TYR A 71 10.06 -15.11 -5.25
CA TYR A 71 8.68 -14.65 -5.51
C TYR A 71 7.88 -14.39 -4.23
N ALA A 72 8.08 -15.22 -3.19
CA ALA A 72 7.43 -15.03 -1.89
C ALA A 72 7.88 -13.73 -1.18
N PHE A 73 9.15 -13.37 -1.26
CA PHE A 73 9.66 -12.12 -0.68
C PHE A 73 9.09 -10.89 -1.39
N PHE A 74 8.95 -10.98 -2.71
CA PHE A 74 8.33 -9.94 -3.52
C PHE A 74 6.85 -9.75 -3.17
N LEU A 75 6.11 -10.84 -2.99
CA LEU A 75 4.72 -10.82 -2.53
C LEU A 75 4.58 -10.17 -1.15
N VAL A 76 5.45 -10.52 -0.19
CA VAL A 76 5.43 -9.91 1.15
C VAL A 76 5.78 -8.43 1.09
N ALA A 77 6.78 -8.03 0.30
CA ALA A 77 7.13 -6.62 0.13
C ALA A 77 5.97 -5.83 -0.50
N LEU A 78 5.32 -6.37 -1.53
CA LEU A 78 4.13 -5.77 -2.14
C LEU A 78 2.95 -5.69 -1.18
N PHE A 79 2.73 -6.72 -0.36
CA PHE A 79 1.68 -6.74 0.65
C PHE A 79 1.89 -5.61 1.68
N VAL A 80 3.10 -5.47 2.23
CA VAL A 80 3.42 -4.38 3.16
C VAL A 80 3.26 -3.01 2.50
N MET A 81 3.65 -2.88 1.24
CA MET A 81 3.49 -1.65 0.46
C MET A 81 2.00 -1.31 0.24
N ALA A 82 1.17 -2.31 -0.08
CA ALA A 82 -0.28 -2.18 -0.25
C ALA A 82 -0.95 -1.75 1.05
N CYS A 83 -0.54 -2.33 2.19
CA CYS A 83 -1.00 -1.92 3.50
C CYS A 83 -0.66 -0.44 3.77
N GLY A 84 0.58 -0.02 3.49
CA GLY A 84 1.00 1.38 3.65
C GLY A 84 0.19 2.37 2.79
N GLN A 85 -0.09 2.02 1.53
CA GLN A 85 -0.93 2.81 0.64
C GLN A 85 -2.39 2.90 1.14
N SER A 86 -2.97 1.79 1.59
CA SER A 86 -4.32 1.78 2.19
C SER A 86 -4.39 2.70 3.41
N PHE A 87 -3.36 2.68 4.28
CA PHE A 87 -3.26 3.61 5.39
C PHE A 87 -3.20 5.07 4.94
N LEU A 88 -2.44 5.39 3.89
CA LEU A 88 -2.42 6.75 3.34
C LEU A 88 -3.79 7.16 2.83
N GLU A 89 -4.50 6.27 2.13
CA GLU A 89 -5.80 6.56 1.53
C GLU A 89 -6.88 6.81 2.60
N VAL A 90 -6.95 5.94 3.61
CA VAL A 90 -7.89 6.11 4.75
C VAL A 90 -7.55 7.39 5.54
N ALA A 91 -6.29 7.84 5.55
CA ALA A 91 -5.87 9.05 6.26
C ALA A 91 -6.11 10.32 5.44
N ALA A 92 -5.89 10.23 4.13
CA ALA A 92 -6.02 11.33 3.20
C ALA A 92 -7.49 11.76 3.05
N ASN A 93 -8.43 10.80 2.96
CA ASN A 93 -9.86 11.08 2.82
C ASN A 93 -10.39 12.12 3.84
N PRO A 94 -10.24 11.89 5.16
CA PRO A 94 -10.63 12.85 6.18
C PRO A 94 -9.72 14.08 6.26
N TYR A 95 -8.41 13.94 5.97
CA TYR A 95 -7.49 15.07 5.99
C TYR A 95 -7.85 16.12 4.92
N VAL A 96 -8.22 15.67 3.72
CA VAL A 96 -8.67 16.53 2.62
C VAL A 96 -10.01 17.21 2.94
N THR A 97 -10.92 16.54 3.66
CA THR A 97 -12.19 17.18 4.10
C THR A 97 -11.96 18.25 5.16
N ILE A 98 -10.91 18.14 5.98
CA ILE A 98 -10.55 19.17 6.98
C ILE A 98 -9.80 20.35 6.32
N LEU A 99 -9.01 20.10 5.28
CA LEU A 99 -8.26 21.12 4.54
C LEU A 99 -9.06 21.82 3.44
N GLY A 100 -10.08 21.16 2.91
CA GLY A 100 -10.92 21.70 1.85
C GLY A 100 -11.76 22.89 2.35
N PRO A 101 -11.84 24.00 1.60
CA PRO A 101 -12.77 25.07 1.92
C PRO A 101 -14.21 24.53 1.86
N ILE A 102 -15.00 24.83 2.88
CA ILE A 102 -16.44 24.52 3.06
C ILE A 102 -17.34 24.86 1.85
N THR A 103 -16.84 25.59 0.85
CA THR A 103 -17.59 26.04 -0.33
C THR A 103 -17.99 24.91 -1.30
N VAL A 104 -17.28 23.78 -1.35
CA VAL A 104 -17.59 22.70 -2.32
C VAL A 104 -18.65 21.68 -1.86
N GLN A 105 -19.16 21.77 -0.61
CA GLN A 105 -20.10 20.78 -0.07
C GLN A 105 -21.59 21.10 -0.31
N ASN A 106 -21.93 22.27 -0.86
CA ASN A 106 -23.32 22.70 -1.10
C ASN A 106 -23.79 22.58 -2.57
N VAL A 107 -23.11 21.78 -3.41
CA VAL A 107 -23.47 21.64 -4.84
C VAL A 107 -23.55 20.16 -5.29
N VAL A 108 -23.93 19.25 -4.38
CA VAL A 108 -24.40 17.91 -4.75
C VAL A 108 -25.66 17.58 -3.96
#